data_AF-A0AA39QKN2-F1
#
_entry.id   AF-A0AA39QKN2-F1
#
_cell.length_a   1.000
_cell.length_b   1.000
_cell.length_c   1.000
_cell.angle_alpha   90.00
_cell.angle_beta   90.00
_cell.angle_gamma   90.00
#
_symmetry.space_group_name_H-M   'P 1'
#
loop_
_entity.id
_entity.type
_entity.pdbx_description
1 polymer ?
#
loop_
_entity_poly.entity_id
_entity_poly.type
_entity_poly.pdbx_seq_one_letter_code
_entity_poly.pdbx_strand_id
1 'polypeptide(L)'
;MLSAVIATVFPASETAFRKTITSLFGNLEAVCAKIAIVVDDAYTLYVNGGSLKLDTDFHAAQVYSVPSSWLSADRNVFAVDEVNNGGPVGVIATILVAYTDGTAVLDITHTTWKKAAGDLDI
;
A
#
# COMPACT_ATOMS: atom_id res chain seq x y z
N MET A 1 -0.50 -36.87 -21.16
CA MET A 1 0.56 -36.29 -20.30
C MET A 1 -0.10 -35.20 -19.46
N LEU A 2 -0.07 -35.33 -18.15
CA LEU A 2 -0.63 -34.32 -17.24
C LEU A 2 0.42 -33.21 -17.12
N SER A 3 0.12 -32.00 -17.61
CA SER A 3 1.00 -30.84 -17.40
C SER A 3 0.75 -30.34 -15.98
N ALA A 4 1.72 -30.51 -15.09
CA ALA A 4 1.70 -29.88 -13.78
C ALA A 4 1.80 -28.36 -13.99
N VAL A 5 0.76 -27.62 -13.61
CA VAL A 5 0.88 -26.20 -13.33
C VAL A 5 1.73 -26.12 -12.06
N ILE A 6 2.99 -25.73 -12.19
CA ILE A 6 3.77 -25.34 -11.02
C ILE A 6 3.12 -24.05 -10.53
N ALA A 7 2.27 -24.15 -9.51
CA ALA A 7 1.93 -23.00 -8.70
C ALA A 7 3.26 -22.45 -8.18
N THR A 8 3.61 -21.23 -8.56
CA THR A 8 4.87 -20.61 -8.16
C THR A 8 4.85 -20.44 -6.64
N VAL A 9 5.59 -21.29 -5.93
CA VAL A 9 5.77 -21.19 -4.47
C VAL A 9 6.95 -20.28 -4.24
N PHE A 10 6.72 -19.13 -3.60
CA PHE A 10 7.80 -18.25 -3.15
C PHE A 10 8.32 -18.70 -1.79
N PRO A 11 9.64 -18.57 -1.50
CA PRO A 11 10.14 -18.74 -0.14
C PRO A 11 9.58 -17.64 0.76
N ALA A 12 9.65 -17.84 2.07
CA ALA A 12 9.35 -16.78 3.02
C ALA A 12 10.24 -15.56 2.76
N SER A 13 9.64 -14.37 2.77
CA SER A 13 10.31 -13.13 2.38
C SER A 13 9.61 -11.90 2.96
N GLU A 14 10.35 -10.79 3.03
CA GLU A 14 9.80 -9.46 3.27
C GLU A 14 10.01 -8.60 2.02
N THR A 15 8.97 -7.87 1.63
CA THR A 15 9.01 -6.96 0.49
C THR A 15 8.38 -5.61 0.83
N ALA A 16 9.19 -4.56 0.68
CA ALA A 16 8.72 -3.19 0.71
C ALA A 16 8.09 -2.75 -0.63
N PHE A 17 6.88 -2.19 -0.56
CA PHE A 17 6.22 -1.48 -1.65
C PHE A 17 5.99 -0.01 -1.29
N ARG A 18 6.29 0.91 -2.21
CA ARG A 18 6.13 2.35 -2.00
C ARG A 18 5.47 3.06 -3.16
N LYS A 19 4.56 3.97 -2.84
CA LYS A 19 3.92 4.88 -3.77
C LYS A 19 3.93 6.31 -3.23
N THR A 20 4.28 7.25 -4.10
CA THR A 20 4.16 8.68 -3.83
C THR A 20 3.02 9.23 -4.66
N ILE A 21 2.10 9.92 -4.00
CA ILE A 21 1.01 10.66 -4.61
C ILE A 21 1.32 12.15 -4.39
N THR A 22 1.44 12.88 -5.49
CA THR A 22 1.69 14.32 -5.48
C THR A 22 0.48 15.05 -6.06
N SER A 23 0.05 16.12 -5.40
CA SER A 23 -0.94 17.07 -5.88
C SER A 23 -0.50 17.68 -7.22
N LEU A 24 -1.41 17.74 -8.19
CA LEU A 24 -1.06 18.06 -9.60
C LEU A 24 -0.59 19.50 -9.83
N PHE A 25 -0.68 20.39 -8.84
CA PHE A 25 -0.31 21.80 -9.00
C PHE A 25 0.39 22.40 -7.77
N GLY A 26 0.82 21.56 -6.82
CA GLY A 26 1.51 21.99 -5.60
C GLY A 26 0.68 22.86 -4.65
N ASN A 27 -0.58 23.14 -4.97
CA ASN A 27 -1.49 24.01 -4.21
C ASN A 27 -2.81 23.33 -3.82
N LEU A 28 -3.06 22.09 -4.25
CA LEU A 28 -4.20 21.32 -3.75
C LEU A 28 -3.76 20.58 -2.51
N GLU A 29 -4.27 20.99 -1.36
CA GLU A 29 -3.91 20.43 -0.07
C GLU A 29 -4.72 19.16 0.20
N ALA A 30 -4.05 18.05 0.47
CA ALA A 30 -4.70 16.81 0.86
C ALA A 30 -5.38 16.97 2.22
N VAL A 31 -6.69 16.68 2.29
CA VAL A 31 -7.49 16.86 3.52
C VAL A 31 -7.79 15.54 4.21
N CYS A 32 -7.98 14.47 3.46
CA CYS A 32 -8.18 13.14 3.98
C CYS A 32 -7.74 12.09 2.96
N ALA A 33 -7.40 10.90 3.47
CA ALA A 33 -7.12 9.76 2.64
C ALA A 33 -7.80 8.51 3.20
N LYS A 34 -8.26 7.65 2.30
CA LYS A 34 -8.74 6.31 2.63
C LYS A 34 -7.93 5.27 1.88
N ILE A 35 -7.65 4.17 2.56
CA ILE A 35 -6.87 3.07 2.02
C ILE A 35 -7.67 1.79 2.24
N ALA A 36 -7.97 1.08 1.16
CA ALA A 36 -8.46 -0.29 1.22
C ALA A 36 -7.32 -1.21 0.79
N ILE A 37 -7.00 -2.23 1.58
CA ILE A 37 -5.82 -3.08 1.34
C ILE A 37 -6.06 -4.50 1.83
N VAL A 38 -5.46 -5.46 1.12
CA VAL A 38 -5.25 -6.82 1.58
C VAL A 38 -3.92 -7.35 1.04
N VAL A 39 -3.23 -8.15 1.85
CA VAL A 39 -1.93 -8.72 1.53
C VAL A 39 -1.90 -10.17 1.99
N ASP A 40 -1.40 -11.05 1.12
CA ASP A 40 -1.10 -12.45 1.40
C ASP A 40 0.41 -12.55 1.65
N ASP A 41 0.91 -12.79 2.87
CA ASP A 41 0.14 -13.22 4.06
C ASP A 41 -0.22 -12.08 5.03
N ALA A 42 0.70 -11.13 5.21
CA ALA A 42 0.58 -10.08 6.22
C ALA A 42 1.23 -8.78 5.75
N TYR A 43 0.86 -7.68 6.41
CA TYR A 43 1.47 -6.39 6.12
C TYR A 43 1.51 -5.43 7.30
N THR A 44 2.45 -4.49 7.23
CA THR A 44 2.38 -3.22 7.94
C THR A 44 2.21 -2.07 6.94
N LEU A 45 1.21 -1.22 7.16
CA LEU A 45 0.91 -0.06 6.33
C LEU A 45 1.46 1.21 6.97
N TYR A 46 2.14 2.03 6.19
CA TYR A 46 2.72 3.31 6.60
C TYR A 46 2.21 4.45 5.74
N VAL A 47 2.04 5.62 6.37
CA VAL A 47 1.77 6.88 5.67
C VAL A 47 2.74 7.94 6.17
N ASN A 48 3.52 8.53 5.26
CA ASN A 48 4.55 9.53 5.56
C ASN A 48 5.50 9.12 6.70
N GLY A 49 5.84 7.83 6.78
CA GLY A 49 6.74 7.26 7.80
C GLY A 49 6.04 6.86 9.11
N GLY A 50 4.80 7.28 9.34
CA GLY A 50 4.00 6.80 10.47
C GLY A 50 3.42 5.42 10.20
N SER A 51 3.65 4.45 11.10
CA SER A 51 2.98 3.15 11.05
C SER A 51 1.50 3.31 11.40
N LEU A 52 0.64 2.96 10.45
CA LEU A 52 -0.81 3.08 10.61
C LEU A 52 -1.41 1.81 11.21
N LYS A 53 -1.04 0.64 10.66
CA LYS A 53 -1.63 -0.63 11.07
C LYS A 53 -0.83 -1.85 10.61
N LEU A 54 -1.03 -2.96 11.33
CA LEU A 54 -0.62 -4.31 10.95
C LEU A 54 -1.87 -5.21 10.84
N ASP A 55 -1.92 -6.06 9.82
CA ASP A 55 -2.94 -7.10 9.64
C ASP A 55 -2.33 -8.36 8.99
N THR A 56 -3.00 -9.51 9.13
CA THR A 56 -2.51 -10.84 8.76
C THR A 56 -3.59 -11.74 8.14
N ASP A 57 -4.77 -11.23 7.77
CA ASP A 57 -5.82 -12.03 7.12
C ASP A 57 -6.09 -11.55 5.68
N PHE A 58 -5.65 -12.34 4.70
CA PHE A 58 -5.86 -12.02 3.29
C PHE A 58 -7.27 -12.33 2.78
N HIS A 59 -8.14 -12.95 3.56
CA HIS A 59 -9.52 -13.25 3.16
C HIS A 59 -10.46 -12.05 3.33
N ALA A 60 -10.04 -11.03 4.08
CA ALA A 60 -10.84 -9.86 4.37
C ALA A 60 -10.03 -8.57 4.16
N ALA A 61 -10.42 -7.80 3.15
CA ALA A 61 -9.83 -6.49 2.92
C ALA A 61 -10.12 -5.53 4.08
N GLN A 62 -9.09 -4.82 4.51
CA GLN A 62 -9.18 -3.82 5.56
C GLN A 62 -9.31 -2.43 4.95
N VAL A 63 -10.03 -1.53 5.64
CA VAL A 63 -10.20 -0.15 5.21
C VAL A 63 -9.82 0.80 6.33
N TYR A 64 -8.89 1.71 6.05
CA TYR A 64 -8.39 2.69 7.01
C TYR A 64 -8.65 4.11 6.55
N SER A 65 -8.99 4.96 7.52
CA SER A 65 -8.96 6.41 7.36
C SER A 65 -7.62 6.92 7.87
N VAL A 66 -6.88 7.64 7.04
CA VAL A 66 -5.62 8.27 7.44
C VAL A 66 -5.92 9.54 8.25
N PRO A 67 -5.31 9.74 9.43
CA PRO A 67 -5.43 11.00 10.16
C PRO A 67 -4.96 12.16 9.28
N SER A 68 -5.75 13.23 9.22
CA SER A 68 -5.40 14.42 8.41
C SER A 68 -4.06 15.04 8.84
N SER A 69 -3.72 14.95 10.13
CA SER A 69 -2.43 15.40 10.68
C SER A 69 -1.22 14.61 10.18
N TRP A 70 -1.42 13.45 9.55
CA TRP A 70 -0.35 12.65 8.97
C TRP A 70 -0.15 12.96 7.49
N LEU A 71 -1.09 13.67 6.86
CA LEU A 71 -0.98 14.06 5.47
C LEU A 71 -0.15 15.33 5.35
N SER A 72 0.74 15.34 4.37
CA SER A 72 1.35 16.58 3.87
C SER A 72 0.42 17.17 2.79
N ALA A 73 0.43 18.49 2.65
CA ALA A 73 -0.46 19.18 1.73
C ALA A 73 -0.35 18.65 0.29
N ASP A 74 0.85 18.55 -0.25
CA ASP A 74 1.09 18.34 -1.67
C ASP A 74 1.74 16.99 -2.01
N ARG A 75 2.38 16.31 -1.05
CA ARG A 75 3.14 15.08 -1.32
C ARG A 75 3.00 14.05 -0.20
N ASN A 76 2.31 12.95 -0.49
CA ASN A 76 2.09 11.86 0.46
C ASN A 76 2.73 10.56 -0.01
N VAL A 77 3.44 9.89 0.90
CA VAL A 77 4.07 8.58 0.66
C VAL A 77 3.26 7.53 1.41
N PHE A 78 2.78 6.55 0.66
CA PHE A 78 2.13 5.35 1.17
C PHE A 78 3.10 4.20 0.97
N ALA A 79 3.32 3.41 2.02
CA ALA A 79 4.21 2.27 1.97
C ALA A 79 3.57 1.06 2.62
N VAL A 80 3.87 -0.12 2.08
CA VAL A 80 3.42 -1.40 2.59
C VAL A 80 4.70 -2.22 2.77
N ASP A 81 4.92 -2.66 3.99
CA ASP A 81 5.86 -3.75 4.25
C ASP A 81 5.05 -5.05 4.24
N GLU A 82 5.34 -5.92 3.28
CA GLU A 82 4.67 -7.20 3.07
C GLU A 82 5.52 -8.33 3.62
N VAL A 83 4.87 -9.24 4.35
CA VAL A 83 5.47 -10.46 4.87
C VAL A 83 4.79 -11.67 4.24
N ASN A 84 5.59 -12.51 3.57
CA ASN A 84 5.20 -13.80 3.02
C ASN A 84 5.81 -14.89 3.89
N ASN A 85 4.99 -15.80 4.40
CA ASN A 85 5.41 -16.96 5.18
C ASN A 85 5.78 -18.16 4.28
N GLY A 86 5.69 -17.99 2.96
CA GLY A 86 6.01 -18.96 1.93
C GLY A 86 4.74 -19.47 1.27
N GLY A 87 4.77 -19.62 -0.06
CA GLY A 87 3.56 -19.89 -0.84
C GLY A 87 3.29 -18.81 -1.90
N PRO A 88 2.03 -18.69 -2.37
CA PRO A 88 1.56 -17.52 -3.10
C PRO A 88 1.76 -16.24 -2.27
N VAL A 89 1.92 -15.11 -2.95
CA VAL A 89 2.10 -13.80 -2.31
C VAL A 89 1.47 -12.73 -3.20
N GLY A 90 0.86 -11.73 -2.59
CA GLY A 90 0.27 -10.63 -3.34
C GLY A 90 -0.16 -9.47 -2.47
N VAL A 91 -0.01 -8.25 -3.00
CA VAL A 91 -0.52 -7.01 -2.42
C VAL A 91 -1.53 -6.41 -3.38
N ILE A 92 -2.74 -6.12 -2.89
CA ILE A 92 -3.72 -5.32 -3.61
C ILE A 92 -4.22 -4.20 -2.72
N ALA A 93 -4.14 -2.97 -3.22
CA ALA A 93 -4.59 -1.80 -2.48
C ALA A 93 -5.20 -0.74 -3.40
N THR A 94 -6.09 0.05 -2.81
CA THR A 94 -6.66 1.26 -3.40
C THR A 94 -6.52 2.40 -2.41
N ILE A 95 -5.97 3.52 -2.88
CA ILE A 95 -5.77 4.74 -2.11
C ILE A 95 -6.61 5.84 -2.75
N LEU A 96 -7.49 6.46 -1.98
CA LEU A 96 -8.23 7.65 -2.37
C LEU A 96 -7.73 8.83 -1.53
N VAL A 97 -7.18 9.87 -2.15
CA VAL A 97 -6.79 11.11 -1.48
C VAL A 97 -7.71 12.22 -1.97
N ALA A 98 -8.41 12.90 -1.05
CA ALA A 98 -9.26 14.04 -1.34
C ALA A 98 -8.54 15.37 -1.03
N TYR A 99 -8.87 16.40 -1.79
CA TYR A 99 -8.23 17.72 -1.72
C TYR A 99 -9.20 18.84 -1.31
N THR A 100 -8.65 19.99 -0.93
CA THR A 100 -9.41 21.19 -0.49
C THR A 100 -10.36 21.77 -1.53
N ASP A 101 -10.11 21.55 -2.82
CA ASP A 101 -10.98 22.00 -3.92
C ASP A 101 -12.16 21.06 -4.21
N GLY A 102 -12.29 19.98 -3.43
CA GLY A 102 -13.32 18.96 -3.59
C GLY A 102 -12.98 17.87 -4.60
N THR A 103 -11.81 17.93 -5.25
CA THR A 103 -11.33 16.85 -6.13
C THR A 103 -10.71 15.71 -5.33
N ALA A 104 -10.47 14.58 -5.99
CA ALA A 104 -9.76 13.45 -5.41
C ALA A 104 -8.92 12.73 -6.47
N VAL A 105 -7.84 12.10 -6.00
CA VAL A 105 -7.04 11.16 -6.81
C VAL A 105 -7.23 9.75 -6.27
N LEU A 106 -7.40 8.81 -7.18
CA LEU A 106 -7.45 7.39 -6.93
C LEU A 106 -6.17 6.76 -7.46
N ASP A 107 -5.46 6.04 -6.61
CA ASP A 107 -4.31 5.22 -7.01
C ASP A 107 -4.56 3.77 -6.60
N ILE A 108 -4.22 2.84 -7.49
CA ILE A 108 -4.35 1.41 -7.25
C ILE A 108 -2.99 0.74 -7.39
N THR A 109 -2.80 -0.39 -6.73
CA THR A 109 -1.59 -1.21 -6.92
C THR A 109 -1.44 -1.61 -8.39
N HIS A 110 -0.36 -1.14 -9.00
CA HIS A 110 0.03 -1.43 -10.38
C HIS A 110 1.54 -1.19 -10.54
N THR A 111 2.06 -1.40 -11.75
CA THR A 111 3.51 -1.43 -12.05
C THR A 111 4.29 -0.15 -11.71
N THR A 112 3.65 0.99 -11.44
CA THR A 112 4.36 2.20 -11.01
C THR A 112 4.75 2.21 -9.52
N TRP A 113 4.25 1.26 -8.72
CA TRP A 113 4.67 1.13 -7.33
C TRP A 113 6.12 0.65 -7.31
N LYS A 114 6.96 1.30 -6.50
CA LYS A 114 8.35 0.86 -6.32
C LYS A 114 8.37 -0.35 -5.40
N LYS A 115 9.20 -1.34 -5.73
CA LYS A 115 9.42 -2.56 -4.95
C LYS A 115 10.88 -2.63 -4.52
N ALA A 116 11.14 -3.04 -3.28
CA ALA A 116 12.47 -3.38 -2.78
C ALA A 116 12.38 -4.66 -1.92
N ALA A 117 13.46 -5.44 -1.91
CA ALA A 117 13.55 -6.63 -1.05
C ALA A 117 14.02 -6.24 0.36
N GLY A 118 13.47 -6.90 1.38
CA GLY A 118 13.71 -6.60 2.79
C GLY A 118 12.72 -5.59 3.37
N ASP A 119 12.81 -5.42 4.70
CA ASP A 119 12.02 -4.48 5.50
C ASP A 119 12.19 -3.03 5.05
N LEU A 120 11.19 -2.21 5.30
CA LEU A 120 11.25 -0.76 5.15
C LEU A 120 12.14 -0.15 6.25
N ASP A 121 13.36 0.24 5.90
CA ASP A 121 14.11 1.25 6.66
C ASP A 121 13.36 2.60 6.54
N ILE A 122 12.52 2.92 7.54
CA ILE A 122 11.73 4.17 7.58
C ILE A 122 12.51 5.38 8.10
#